data_AF-A0A2K3PCV1-F1
#
_entry.id   AF-A0A2K3PCV1-F1
#
_cell.length_a   1.000
_cell.length_b   1.000
_cell.length_c   1.000
_cell.angle_alpha   90.00
_cell.angle_beta   90.00
_cell.angle_gamma   90.00
#
_symmetry.space_group_name_H-M   'P 1'
#
loop_
_entity.id
_entity.type
_entity.pdbx_description
1 polymer ?
#
loop_
_entity_poly.entity_id
_entity_poly.type
_entity_poly.pdbx_seq_one_letter_code
_entity_poly.pdbx_strand_id
1 'polypeptide(L)'
;MVLAQLGGSITRALQQMSNATVIDEEVLNDCLIEISRALLQSDVQFNLVQDMQTNIKNIVNLEDLAAGHDKRKIIEQAVFNELCKMLDPGKSSFVPKKGETSVVMFVGLQGSGKTTTCTKYARYYQEKGWKPALVCADTFRAAAFDQLMQNATNAEIPFYGRWNNELNEP
;
A
#
# COMPACT_ATOMS: atom_id res chain seq x y z
N MET A 1 13.80 -8.27 -0.91
CA MET A 1 12.57 -7.50 -1.11
C MET A 1 11.41 -8.29 -0.54
N VAL A 2 10.84 -7.86 0.59
CA VAL A 2 9.74 -8.57 1.29
C VAL A 2 8.54 -8.81 0.37
N LEU A 3 8.17 -7.82 -0.45
CA LEU A 3 7.06 -7.94 -1.41
C LEU A 3 7.32 -8.96 -2.53
N ALA A 4 8.58 -9.07 -3.01
CA ALA A 4 8.92 -10.08 -4.02
C ALA A 4 8.80 -11.50 -3.44
N GLN A 5 9.17 -11.68 -2.18
CA GLN A 5 9.02 -12.94 -1.47
C GLN A 5 7.54 -13.28 -1.23
N LEU A 6 6.73 -12.32 -0.77
CA LEU A 6 5.28 -12.49 -0.60
C LEU A 6 4.60 -12.88 -1.91
N GLY A 7 4.86 -12.14 -2.99
CA GLY A 7 4.32 -12.44 -4.31
C GLY A 7 4.74 -13.83 -4.80
N GLY A 8 5.99 -14.22 -4.55
CA GLY A 8 6.50 -15.55 -4.85
C GLY A 8 5.78 -16.67 -4.08
N SER A 9 5.52 -16.48 -2.78
CA SER A 9 4.78 -17.45 -1.96
C SER A 9 3.33 -17.61 -2.40
N ILE A 10 2.63 -16.50 -2.67
CA ILE A 10 1.24 -16.55 -3.16
C ILE A 10 1.17 -17.23 -4.53
N THR A 11 2.08 -16.87 -5.44
CA THR A 11 2.15 -17.48 -6.78
C THR A 11 2.43 -18.98 -6.69
N ARG A 12 3.30 -19.40 -5.76
CA ARG A 12 3.60 -20.82 -5.52
C ARG A 12 2.38 -21.58 -5.02
N ALA A 13 1.65 -21.04 -4.05
CA ALA A 13 0.44 -21.67 -3.52
C ALA A 13 -0.61 -21.87 -4.62
N LEU A 14 -0.85 -20.84 -5.44
CA LEU A 14 -1.77 -20.93 -6.58
C LEU A 14 -1.29 -21.92 -7.64
N GLN A 15 0.00 -21.97 -7.93
CA GLN A 15 0.57 -22.95 -8.86
C GLN A 15 0.44 -24.39 -8.36
N GLN A 16 0.66 -24.65 -7.06
CA GLN A 16 0.49 -25.97 -6.47
C GLN A 16 -0.96 -26.45 -6.55
N MET A 17 -1.90 -25.56 -6.23
CA MET A 17 -3.34 -25.82 -6.40
C MET A 17 -3.71 -26.07 -7.87
N SER A 18 -3.17 -25.28 -8.80
CA SER A 18 -3.46 -25.39 -10.23
C SER A 18 -2.93 -26.70 -10.83
N ASN A 19 -1.77 -27.17 -10.35
CA ASN A 19 -1.16 -28.44 -10.77
C ASN A 19 -1.85 -29.68 -10.16
N ALA A 20 -2.75 -29.52 -9.19
CA ALA A 20 -3.50 -30.65 -8.63
C ALA A 20 -4.43 -31.27 -9.68
N THR A 21 -4.44 -32.60 -9.73
CA THR A 21 -5.26 -33.38 -10.68
C THR A 21 -6.76 -33.18 -10.42
N VAL A 22 -7.14 -33.12 -9.14
CA VAL A 22 -8.49 -32.84 -8.66
C VAL A 22 -8.40 -31.71 -7.65
N ILE A 23 -9.32 -30.75 -7.75
CA ILE A 23 -9.43 -29.66 -6.79
C ILE A 23 -10.57 -30.02 -5.85
N ASP A 24 -10.19 -30.48 -4.67
CA ASP A 24 -11.07 -30.76 -3.56
C ASP A 24 -10.95 -29.65 -2.49
N GLU A 25 -11.71 -29.81 -1.40
CA GLU A 25 -11.71 -28.87 -0.29
C GLU A 25 -10.38 -28.89 0.49
N GLU A 26 -9.67 -30.02 0.50
CA GLU A 26 -8.36 -30.18 1.16
C GLU A 26 -7.29 -29.34 0.46
N VAL A 27 -7.17 -29.48 -0.87
CA VAL A 27 -6.26 -28.71 -1.72
C VAL A 27 -6.54 -27.20 -1.63
N LEU A 28 -7.83 -26.82 -1.55
CA LEU A 28 -8.21 -25.42 -1.35
C LEU A 28 -7.76 -24.91 0.03
N ASN A 29 -7.99 -25.68 1.09
CA ASN A 29 -7.59 -25.32 2.45
C ASN A 29 -6.07 -25.18 2.57
N ASP A 30 -5.30 -26.10 1.99
CA ASP A 30 -3.83 -26.05 1.99
C ASP A 30 -3.30 -24.79 1.29
N CYS A 31 -3.87 -24.46 0.12
CA CYS A 31 -3.56 -23.24 -0.61
C CYS A 31 -3.83 -21.98 0.24
N LEU A 32 -5.00 -21.92 0.89
CA LEU A 32 -5.37 -20.80 1.76
C LEU A 32 -4.45 -20.70 2.98
N ILE A 33 -4.03 -21.82 3.57
CA ILE A 33 -3.09 -21.85 4.70
C ILE A 33 -1.73 -21.29 4.28
N GLU A 34 -1.21 -21.67 3.11
CA GLU A 34 0.07 -21.16 2.61
C GLU A 34 0.02 -19.65 2.34
N ILE A 35 -1.03 -19.16 1.66
CA ILE A 35 -1.25 -17.73 1.42
C ILE A 35 -1.32 -16.96 2.74
N SER A 36 -2.08 -17.50 3.71
CA SER A 36 -2.30 -16.84 4.99
C SER A 36 -1.04 -16.80 5.84
N ARG A 37 -0.23 -17.85 5.82
CA ARG A 37 1.09 -17.86 6.45
C ARG A 37 1.98 -16.77 5.84
N ALA A 38 1.97 -16.63 4.51
CA ALA A 38 2.76 -15.60 3.83
C ALA A 38 2.31 -14.17 4.20
N LEU A 39 1.00 -13.95 4.30
CA LEU A 39 0.43 -12.65 4.73
C LEU A 39 0.79 -12.33 6.18
N LEU A 40 0.66 -13.29 7.10
CA LEU A 40 1.01 -13.11 8.52
C LEU A 40 2.51 -12.85 8.70
N GLN A 41 3.37 -13.52 7.93
CA GLN A 41 4.81 -13.25 7.91
C GLN A 41 5.17 -11.87 7.36
N SER A 42 4.24 -11.23 6.64
CA SER A 42 4.39 -9.90 6.05
C SER A 42 3.71 -8.81 6.89
N ASP A 43 3.49 -9.06 8.18
CA ASP A 43 2.86 -8.13 9.13
C ASP A 43 1.41 -7.73 8.79
N VAL A 44 0.68 -8.57 8.06
CA VAL A 44 -0.77 -8.38 7.84
C VAL A 44 -1.54 -8.81 9.10
N GLN A 45 -2.53 -7.99 9.50
CA GLN A 45 -3.33 -8.25 10.70
C GLN A 45 -4.15 -9.55 10.57
N PHE A 46 -4.12 -10.38 11.62
CA PHE A 46 -4.79 -11.68 11.66
C PHE A 46 -6.28 -11.61 11.27
N ASN A 47 -7.02 -10.63 11.81
CA ASN A 47 -8.45 -10.48 11.53
C ASN A 47 -8.73 -10.29 10.03
N LEU A 48 -7.92 -9.50 9.32
CA LEU A 48 -8.07 -9.29 7.87
C LEU A 48 -7.81 -10.58 7.09
N VAL A 49 -6.82 -11.37 7.51
CA VAL A 49 -6.50 -12.66 6.90
C VAL A 49 -7.63 -13.67 7.15
N GLN A 50 -8.19 -13.70 8.36
CA GLN A 50 -9.32 -14.55 8.72
C GLN A 50 -10.59 -14.21 7.92
N ASP A 51 -10.89 -12.93 7.78
CA ASP A 51 -12.02 -12.43 7.00
C ASP A 51 -11.86 -12.80 5.51
N MET A 52 -10.65 -12.62 4.97
CA MET A 52 -10.31 -13.02 3.59
C MET A 52 -10.53 -14.51 3.38
N GLN A 53 -10.02 -15.38 4.26
CA GLN A 53 -10.22 -16.83 4.15
C GLN A 53 -11.71 -17.21 4.16
N THR A 54 -12.47 -16.62 5.08
CA THR A 54 -13.90 -16.89 5.24
C THR A 54 -14.68 -16.46 3.99
N ASN A 55 -14.37 -15.28 3.46
CA ASN A 55 -14.99 -14.79 2.22
C ASN A 55 -14.67 -15.68 1.03
N ILE A 56 -13.41 -16.12 0.87
CA ILE A 56 -13.02 -17.00 -0.24
C ILE A 56 -13.77 -18.34 -0.14
N LYS A 57 -13.85 -18.94 1.04
CA LYS A 57 -14.61 -20.19 1.25
C LYS A 57 -16.09 -20.04 0.92
N ASN A 58 -16.69 -18.90 1.25
CA ASN A 58 -18.09 -18.61 0.91
C ASN A 58 -18.31 -18.42 -0.60
N ILE A 59 -17.35 -17.81 -1.31
CA ILE A 59 -17.42 -17.57 -2.76
C ILE A 59 -17.21 -18.88 -3.54
N VAL A 60 -16.25 -19.68 -3.09
CA VAL A 60 -15.87 -20.97 -3.70
C VAL A 60 -16.75 -22.06 -3.08
N ASN A 61 -18.07 -21.97 -3.26
CA ASN A 61 -18.94 -23.10 -2.94
C ASN A 61 -18.74 -24.18 -4.02
N LEU A 62 -17.93 -25.19 -3.70
CA LEU A 62 -17.47 -26.22 -4.64
C LEU A 62 -18.62 -27.04 -5.25
N GLU A 63 -19.77 -27.08 -4.58
CA GLU A 63 -20.99 -27.77 -5.00
C GLU A 63 -21.77 -27.01 -6.10
N ASP A 64 -21.69 -25.68 -6.10
CA ASP A 64 -22.40 -24.80 -7.05
C ASP A 64 -21.59 -24.50 -8.32
N LEU A 65 -20.32 -24.87 -8.36
CA LEU A 65 -19.45 -24.68 -9.51
C LEU A 65 -19.85 -25.64 -10.64
N ALA A 66 -20.79 -25.18 -11.45
CA ALA A 66 -21.35 -25.90 -12.60
C ALA A 66 -20.28 -26.60 -13.43
N ALA A 67 -20.57 -27.85 -13.80
CA ALA A 67 -19.74 -28.68 -14.65
C ALA A 67 -19.51 -28.01 -16.01
N GLY A 68 -18.41 -27.26 -16.15
CA GLY A 68 -18.09 -26.50 -17.36
C GLY A 68 -17.20 -25.28 -17.12
N HIS A 69 -17.17 -24.73 -15.90
CA HIS A 69 -16.23 -23.66 -15.56
C HIS A 69 -14.90 -24.22 -15.04
N ASP A 70 -13.80 -23.57 -15.44
CA ASP A 70 -12.47 -23.89 -14.93
C ASP A 70 -12.39 -23.49 -13.45
N LYS A 71 -12.61 -24.48 -12.56
CA LYS A 71 -12.59 -24.31 -11.10
C LYS A 71 -11.32 -23.59 -10.63
N ARG A 72 -10.19 -23.82 -11.30
CA ARG A 72 -8.89 -23.15 -11.02
C ARG A 72 -9.02 -21.64 -11.14
N LYS A 73 -9.53 -21.18 -12.28
CA LYS A 73 -9.65 -19.76 -12.62
C LYS A 73 -10.61 -19.03 -11.68
N ILE A 74 -11.67 -19.70 -11.24
CA ILE A 74 -12.62 -19.11 -10.29
C ILE A 74 -11.97 -18.89 -8.93
N ILE A 75 -11.20 -19.87 -8.44
CA ILE A 75 -10.48 -19.74 -7.17
C ILE A 75 -9.41 -18.65 -7.27
N GLU A 76 -8.60 -18.65 -8.34
CA GLU A 76 -7.60 -17.61 -8.58
C GLU A 76 -8.23 -16.21 -8.58
N GLN A 77 -9.36 -16.05 -9.27
CA GLN A 77 -10.08 -14.78 -9.31
C GLN A 77 -10.65 -14.39 -7.94
N ALA A 78 -11.18 -15.35 -7.17
CA ALA A 78 -11.69 -15.11 -5.84
C ALA A 78 -10.58 -14.63 -4.89
N VAL A 79 -9.42 -15.29 -4.90
CA VAL A 79 -8.23 -14.88 -4.14
C VAL A 79 -7.77 -13.48 -4.55
N PHE A 80 -7.64 -13.22 -5.86
CA PHE A 80 -7.23 -11.91 -6.36
C PHE A 80 -8.20 -10.80 -5.94
N ASN A 81 -9.50 -11.04 -6.10
CA ASN A 81 -10.54 -10.06 -5.75
C ASN A 81 -10.54 -9.75 -4.25
N GLU A 82 -10.40 -10.75 -3.37
CA GLU A 82 -10.36 -10.51 -1.92
C GLU A 82 -9.07 -9.81 -1.49
N LEU A 83 -7.93 -10.10 -2.14
CA LEU A 83 -6.70 -9.32 -1.92
C LEU A 83 -6.85 -7.86 -2.37
N CYS A 84 -7.48 -7.60 -3.52
CA CYS A 84 -7.78 -6.24 -3.97
C CYS A 84 -8.74 -5.51 -3.02
N LYS A 85 -9.78 -6.19 -2.56
CA LYS A 85 -10.78 -5.67 -1.62
C LYS A 85 -10.16 -5.31 -0.27
N MET A 86 -9.20 -6.10 0.22
CA MET A 86 -8.43 -5.79 1.43
C MET A 86 -7.65 -4.47 1.32
N LEU A 87 -7.22 -4.11 0.10
CA LEU A 87 -6.45 -2.90 -0.17
C LEU A 87 -7.30 -1.70 -0.61
N ASP A 88 -8.59 -1.89 -0.87
CA ASP A 88 -9.48 -0.83 -1.36
C ASP A 88 -10.05 0.01 -0.21
N PRO A 89 -9.67 1.29 -0.08
CA PRO A 89 -10.21 2.17 0.95
C PRO A 89 -11.63 2.68 0.65
N GLY A 90 -12.21 2.38 -0.52
CA GLY A 90 -13.53 2.85 -0.95
C GLY A 90 -13.62 4.36 -1.17
N LYS A 91 -12.46 5.05 -1.23
CA LYS A 91 -12.36 6.50 -1.40
C LYS A 91 -11.31 6.84 -2.45
N SER A 92 -11.63 7.80 -3.30
CA SER A 92 -10.66 8.32 -4.27
C SER A 92 -9.50 9.03 -3.57
N SER A 93 -8.34 9.02 -4.22
CA SER A 93 -7.19 9.80 -3.78
C SER A 93 -7.48 11.31 -3.83
N PHE A 94 -6.76 12.07 -3.00
CA PHE A 94 -6.81 13.53 -3.05
C PHE A 94 -6.26 14.06 -4.37
N VAL A 95 -6.97 15.02 -4.97
CA VAL A 95 -6.55 15.72 -6.18
C VAL A 95 -6.66 17.23 -5.94
N PRO A 96 -5.57 18.01 -6.07
CA PRO A 96 -5.62 19.45 -5.92
C PRO A 96 -6.46 20.10 -7.03
N LYS A 97 -7.17 21.19 -6.69
CA LYS A 97 -8.00 21.95 -7.64
C LYS A 97 -7.19 23.05 -8.32
N LYS A 98 -7.33 23.19 -9.64
CA LYS A 98 -6.64 24.24 -10.40
C LYS A 98 -7.19 25.61 -10.02
N GLY A 99 -6.31 26.59 -9.87
CA GLY A 99 -6.69 27.97 -9.51
C GLY A 99 -6.90 28.20 -8.01
N GLU A 100 -6.83 27.16 -7.19
CA GLU A 100 -6.96 27.25 -5.73
C GLU A 100 -5.68 26.76 -5.04
N THR A 101 -5.32 27.41 -3.93
CA THR A 101 -4.20 26.96 -3.09
C THR A 101 -4.63 25.73 -2.28
N SER A 102 -3.93 24.62 -2.45
CA SER A 102 -4.15 23.39 -1.69
C SER A 102 -3.12 23.26 -0.56
N VAL A 103 -3.58 23.14 0.68
CA VAL A 103 -2.72 22.93 1.86
C VAL A 103 -2.81 21.47 2.29
N VAL A 104 -1.66 20.78 2.37
CA VAL A 104 -1.57 19.36 2.76
C VAL A 104 -0.66 19.22 3.98
N MET A 105 -1.18 18.65 5.07
CA MET A 105 -0.42 18.41 6.30
C MET A 105 -0.01 16.93 6.40
N PHE A 106 1.28 16.68 6.59
CA PHE A 106 1.81 15.34 6.79
C PHE A 106 1.87 14.99 8.28
N VAL A 107 1.07 14.00 8.67
CA VAL A 107 1.00 13.49 10.06
C VAL A 107 1.38 12.02 10.12
N GLY A 108 1.79 11.54 11.29
CA GLY A 108 2.20 10.15 11.48
C GLY A 108 3.22 9.96 12.60
N LEU A 109 3.47 8.70 12.95
CA LEU A 109 4.37 8.30 14.03
C LEU A 109 5.82 8.76 13.79
N GLN A 110 6.61 8.82 14.86
CA GLN A 110 8.04 9.13 14.75
C GLN A 110 8.74 8.06 13.90
N GLY A 111 9.60 8.49 12.97
CA GLY A 111 10.28 7.57 12.05
C GLY A 111 9.46 7.07 10.85
N SER A 112 8.18 7.46 10.70
CA SER A 112 7.32 7.01 9.58
C SER A 112 7.66 7.61 8.20
N GLY A 113 8.78 8.34 8.09
CA GLY A 113 9.25 8.92 6.83
C GLY A 113 8.57 10.22 6.39
N LYS A 114 7.85 10.94 7.27
CA LYS A 114 7.09 12.17 6.93
C LYS A 114 7.86 13.19 6.10
N THR A 115 9.07 13.59 6.53
CA THR A 115 9.91 14.59 5.84
C THR A 115 10.36 14.12 4.45
N THR A 116 10.63 12.83 4.29
CA THR A 116 10.98 12.24 3.00
C THR A 116 9.75 12.17 2.10
N THR A 117 8.61 11.75 2.65
CA THR A 117 7.36 11.59 1.90
C THR A 117 6.79 12.94 1.45
N CYS A 118 6.89 14.00 2.25
CA CYS A 118 6.42 15.33 1.83
C CYS A 118 7.22 15.85 0.62
N THR A 119 8.54 15.62 0.58
CA THR A 119 9.38 15.98 -0.57
C THR A 119 9.00 15.17 -1.81
N LYS A 120 8.83 13.84 -1.68
CA LYS A 120 8.38 12.97 -2.78
C LYS A 120 7.01 13.37 -3.32
N TYR A 121 6.09 13.69 -2.42
CA TYR A 121 4.76 14.15 -2.78
C TYR A 121 4.80 15.49 -3.52
N ALA A 122 5.59 16.45 -3.03
CA ALA A 122 5.78 17.72 -3.71
C ALA A 122 6.39 17.51 -5.11
N ARG A 123 7.44 16.68 -5.22
CA ARG A 123 8.06 16.35 -6.52
C ARG A 123 7.07 15.73 -7.51
N TYR A 124 6.25 14.78 -7.05
CA TYR A 124 5.21 14.16 -7.87
C TYR A 124 4.23 15.18 -8.47
N TYR A 125 3.84 16.19 -7.69
CA TYR A 125 2.97 17.26 -8.20
C TYR A 125 3.71 18.30 -9.04
N GLN A 126 4.98 18.57 -8.75
CA GLN A 126 5.84 19.41 -9.58
C GLN A 126 5.95 18.85 -11.01
N GLU A 127 6.18 17.54 -11.14
CA GLU A 127 6.25 16.85 -12.43
C GLU A 127 4.92 16.88 -13.20
N LYS A 128 3.80 17.04 -12.49
CA LYS A 128 2.46 17.24 -13.07
C LYS A 128 2.15 18.71 -13.40
N GLY A 129 3.13 19.61 -13.29
CA GLY A 129 2.99 21.04 -13.62
C GLY A 129 2.41 21.90 -12.50
N TRP A 130 2.32 21.40 -11.27
CA TRP A 130 1.94 22.20 -10.12
C TRP A 130 3.14 22.98 -9.57
N LYS A 131 2.87 24.00 -8.75
CA LYS A 131 3.88 24.81 -8.06
C LYS A 131 3.86 24.51 -6.56
N PRO A 132 4.40 23.37 -6.11
CA PRO A 132 4.44 23.03 -4.70
C PRO A 132 5.49 23.85 -3.94
N ALA A 133 5.26 24.04 -2.65
CA ALA A 133 6.25 24.53 -1.70
C ALA A 133 6.18 23.70 -0.42
N LEU A 134 7.31 23.56 0.27
CA LEU A 134 7.42 22.79 1.51
C LEU A 134 7.51 23.72 2.73
N VAL A 135 6.87 23.35 3.82
CA VAL A 135 6.95 24.07 5.10
C VAL A 135 7.46 23.12 6.18
N CYS A 136 8.60 23.44 6.78
CA CYS A 136 9.13 22.72 7.92
C CYS A 136 8.44 23.20 9.19
N ALA A 137 7.47 22.40 9.65
CA ALA A 137 6.76 22.61 10.92
C ALA A 137 7.23 21.68 12.04
N ASP A 138 8.30 20.89 11.84
CA ASP A 138 8.90 20.03 12.86
C ASP A 138 9.99 20.80 13.62
N THR A 139 9.64 21.31 14.80
CA THR A 139 10.52 22.10 15.68
C THR A 139 11.16 21.28 16.81
N PHE A 140 10.78 20.02 16.97
CA PHE A 140 11.22 19.19 18.10
C PHE A 140 12.41 18.31 17.74
N ARG A 141 12.43 17.77 16.52
CA ARG A 141 13.49 16.88 16.08
C ARG A 141 14.69 17.69 15.60
N ALA A 142 15.85 17.44 16.19
CA ALA A 142 17.11 18.05 15.76
C ALA A 142 17.35 17.79 14.25
N ALA A 143 17.85 18.80 13.55
CA ALA A 143 18.12 18.75 12.11
C ALA A 143 16.90 18.43 11.20
N ALA A 144 15.66 18.56 11.70
CA ALA A 144 14.48 18.35 10.86
C ALA A 144 14.41 19.37 9.72
N PHE A 145 14.76 20.63 10.01
CA PHE A 145 14.87 21.69 9.02
C PHE A 145 15.98 21.41 8.01
N ASP A 146 17.19 21.06 8.46
CA ASP A 146 18.32 20.76 7.57
C ASP A 146 18.03 19.59 6.63
N GLN A 147 17.37 18.54 7.15
CA GLN A 147 16.95 17.40 6.34
C GLN A 147 15.93 17.81 5.26
N LEU A 148 14.93 18.62 5.63
CA LEU A 148 13.93 19.11 4.68
C LEU A 148 14.57 20.02 3.63
N MET A 149 15.47 20.91 4.05
CA MET A 149 16.24 21.81 3.18
C MET A 149 17.03 21.01 2.14
N GLN A 150 17.85 20.03 2.57
CA GLN A 150 18.63 19.21 1.64
C GLN A 150 17.75 18.48 0.62
N ASN A 151 16.65 17.87 1.09
CA ASN A 151 15.70 17.18 0.23
C ASN A 151 15.02 18.13 -0.78
N ALA A 152 14.60 19.31 -0.32
CA ALA A 152 13.92 20.31 -1.12
C ALA A 152 14.84 20.93 -2.17
N THR A 153 16.09 21.26 -1.80
CA THR A 153 17.12 21.76 -2.71
C THR A 153 17.41 20.73 -3.81
N ASN A 154 17.60 19.45 -3.44
CA ASN A 154 17.83 18.37 -4.41
C ASN A 154 16.65 18.17 -5.38
N ALA A 155 15.42 18.44 -4.92
CA ALA A 155 14.22 18.33 -5.73
C ALA A 155 13.85 19.64 -6.47
N GLU A 156 14.61 20.72 -6.27
CA GLU A 156 14.34 22.07 -6.78
C GLU A 156 12.95 22.60 -6.38
N ILE A 157 12.58 22.39 -5.10
CA ILE A 157 11.28 22.78 -4.55
C ILE A 157 11.48 23.92 -3.54
N PRO A 158 10.75 25.04 -3.65
CA PRO A 158 10.78 26.09 -2.63
C PRO A 158 10.42 25.54 -1.26
N PHE A 159 11.15 25.96 -0.23
CA PHE A 159 10.89 25.54 1.14
C PHE A 159 10.92 26.73 2.09
N TYR A 160 10.21 26.60 3.20
CA TYR A 160 10.18 27.56 4.28
C TYR A 160 10.31 26.84 5.62
N GLY A 161 10.99 27.45 6.59
CA GLY A 161 11.12 26.92 7.94
C GLY A 161 12.02 27.80 8.78
N ARG A 162 12.01 27.59 10.10
CA ARG A 162 12.83 28.38 11.03
C ARG A 162 13.82 27.48 11.75
N TRP A 163 15.07 27.91 11.78
CA TRP A 163 16.09 27.42 12.70
C TRP A 163 16.23 28.47 13.81
N ASN A 164 15.87 28.14 15.05
CA ASN A 164 16.04 29.04 16.21
C ASN A 164 15.53 30.50 16.03
N ASN A 165 14.24 30.73 15.81
CA ASN A 165 13.59 32.06 15.84
C ASN A 165 14.19 33.22 14.99
N GLU A 166 15.32 33.03 14.31
CA GLU A 166 15.92 33.99 13.41
C GLU A 166 15.41 33.70 12.00
N LEU A 167 14.97 34.76 11.33
CA LEU A 167 14.38 34.71 10.00
C LEU A 167 15.49 34.45 8.98
N ASN A 168 15.44 33.29 8.31
CA ASN A 168 16.00 33.21 6.98
C ASN A 168 14.94 33.76 6.03
N GLU A 169 15.17 35.00 5.59
CA GLU A 169 14.39 35.65 4.53
C GLU A 169 14.53 34.90 3.19
N PRO A 170 13.52 35.00 2.31
CA PRO A 170 13.35 34.18 1.12
C PRO A 170 14.48 34.23 0.10
#